data_AF-A0A0E3QKR9-F1
#
_entry.id   AF-A0A0E3QKR9-F1
#
_cell.length_a   1.000
_cell.length_b   1.000
_cell.length_c   1.000
_cell.angle_alpha   90.00
_cell.angle_beta   90.00
_cell.angle_gamma   90.00
#
_symmetry.space_group_name_H-M   'P 1'
#
loop_
_entity.id
_entity.type
_entity.pdbx_description
1 polymer ?
#
loop_
_entity_poly.entity_id
_entity_poly.type
_entity_poly.pdbx_seq_one_letter_code
_entity_poly.pdbx_strand_id
1 'polypeptide(L)' 'MKPSRVERLLGTGISASYLTDDILGRTLDEIYKADSTHLFMKLALKMLEIVNIRTQLIQSETTNFILHGDYMFIT' A
#
# COMPACT_ATOMS: atom_id res chain seq x y z
N MET A 1 16.12 -23.10 11.46
CA MET A 1 15.08 -23.32 10.42
C MET A 1 14.81 -21.97 9.76
N LYS A 2 14.74 -21.90 8.42
CA LYS A 2 14.55 -20.64 7.69
C LYS A 2 13.08 -20.20 7.80
N PRO A 3 12.77 -18.95 8.16
CA PRO A 3 11.38 -18.49 8.22
C PRO A 3 10.74 -18.57 6.83
N SER A 4 9.46 -18.92 6.80
CA SER A 4 8.69 -18.91 5.55
C SER A 4 8.62 -17.50 4.97
N ARG A 5 8.32 -17.38 3.67
CA ARG A 5 8.20 -16.06 3.02
C ARG A 5 7.14 -15.19 3.71
N VAL A 6 6.07 -15.82 4.19
CA VAL A 6 4.98 -15.17 4.92
C VAL A 6 5.47 -14.65 6.26
N GLU A 7 6.15 -15.47 7.05
CA GLU A 7 6.70 -15.04 8.34
C GLU A 7 7.74 -13.92 8.19
N ARG A 8 8.51 -13.95 7.10
CA ARG A 8 9.46 -12.87 6.79
C ARG A 8 8.78 -11.54 6.48
N LEU A 9 7.56 -11.58 5.94
CA LEU A 9 6.82 -10.38 5.52
C LEU A 9 5.90 -9.84 6.63
N LEU A 10 5.19 -10.73 7.33
CA LEU A 10 4.12 -10.37 8.26
C LEU A 10 4.50 -10.59 9.73
N GLY A 11 5.64 -11.20 10.00
CA GLY A 11 6.10 -11.54 11.34
C GLY A 11 6.03 -13.04 11.64
N THR A 12 6.85 -13.47 12.59
CA THR A 12 6.95 -14.86 13.04
C THR A 12 5.62 -15.38 13.56
N GLY A 13 5.25 -16.62 13.22
CA GLY A 13 4.00 -17.24 13.67
C GLY A 13 2.78 -16.98 12.77
N ILE A 14 2.92 -16.16 11.71
CA ILE A 14 1.88 -16.00 10.69
C ILE A 14 2.04 -17.10 9.63
N SER A 15 1.05 -18.00 9.57
CA SER A 15 0.94 -19.00 8.51
C SER A 15 0.23 -18.44 7.28
N ALA A 16 0.62 -18.89 6.09
CA ALA A 16 -0.09 -18.59 4.85
C ALA A 16 -1.57 -18.98 4.90
N SER A 17 -1.90 -20.06 5.64
CA SER A 17 -3.26 -20.54 5.81
C SER A 17 -4.19 -19.57 6.55
N TYR A 18 -3.63 -18.57 7.25
CA TYR A 18 -4.41 -17.54 7.94
C TYR A 18 -4.80 -16.39 7.01
N LEU A 19 -4.18 -16.27 5.84
CA LEU A 19 -4.46 -15.20 4.87
C LEU A 19 -5.63 -15.59 3.94
N THR A 20 -6.77 -15.87 4.56
CA THR A 20 -8.02 -16.14 3.84
C THR A 20 -8.64 -14.84 3.35
N ASP A 21 -9.52 -14.93 2.36
CA ASP A 21 -10.22 -13.76 1.79
C ASP A 21 -11.02 -12.98 2.86
N ASP A 22 -11.71 -13.67 3.78
CA ASP A 22 -12.45 -13.05 4.90
C ASP A 22 -11.51 -12.28 5.84
N ILE A 23 -10.36 -12.86 6.21
CA ILE A 23 -9.40 -12.19 7.11
C ILE A 23 -8.76 -10.99 6.41
N LEU A 24 -8.43 -11.12 5.12
CA LEU A 24 -7.88 -10.02 4.33
C LEU A 24 -8.90 -8.88 4.16
N GLY A 25 -10.16 -9.20 3.85
CA GLY A 25 -11.26 -8.24 3.75
C GLY A 25 -11.44 -7.45 5.04
N ARG A 26 -11.54 -8.13 6.19
CA ARG A 26 -11.65 -7.48 7.50
C ARG A 26 -10.44 -6.63 7.84
N THR A 27 -9.24 -7.07 7.45
CA THR A 27 -8.02 -6.28 7.65
C THR A 27 -8.06 -4.99 6.84
N LEU A 28 -8.55 -5.04 5.59
CA LEU A 28 -8.74 -3.85 4.75
C LEU A 28 -9.80 -2.91 5.32
N ASP A 29 -10.88 -3.43 5.88
CA ASP A 29 -11.90 -2.63 6.57
C ASP A 29 -11.30 -1.85 7.75
N GLU A 30 -10.47 -2.51 8.57
CA GLU A 30 -9.78 -1.85 9.68
C GLU A 30 -8.76 -0.80 9.21
N ILE A 31 -8.04 -1.07 8.11
CA ILE A 31 -7.14 -0.08 7.48
C ILE A 31 -7.93 1.13 7.01
N TYR A 32 -9.09 0.93 6.38
CA TYR A 32 -9.95 2.01 5.90
C TYR A 32 -10.47 2.86 7.07
N LYS A 33 -10.97 2.22 8.15
CA LYS A 33 -11.40 2.90 9.38
C LYS A 33 -10.28 3.70 10.03
N ALA A 34 -9.03 3.25 9.91
CA ALA A 34 -7.86 3.91 10.46
C ALA A 34 -7.31 5.09 9.61
N ASP A 35 -8.04 5.51 8.57
CA ASP A 35 -7.59 6.43 7.52
C ASP A 35 -6.37 5.88 6.77
N SER A 36 -6.66 5.22 5.66
CA SER A 36 -5.65 4.60 4.79
C SER A 36 -4.61 5.60 4.28
N THR A 37 -5.00 6.86 4.06
CA THR A 37 -4.09 7.89 3.55
C THR A 37 -3.06 8.26 4.61
N HIS A 38 -3.53 8.51 5.85
CA HIS A 38 -2.64 8.84 6.95
C HIS A 38 -1.74 7.66 7.33
N LEU A 39 -2.28 6.43 7.30
CA LEU A 39 -1.52 5.21 7.54
C LEU A 39 -0.42 5.02 6.48
N PHE A 40 -0.75 5.20 5.20
CA PHE A 40 0.21 5.11 4.10
C PHE A 40 1.32 6.16 4.24
N MET A 41 0.97 7.41 4.52
CA MET A 41 1.95 8.49 4.69
C MET A 41 2.93 8.19 5.83
N LYS A 42 2.43 7.71 6.99
CA LYS A 42 3.28 7.29 8.11
C LYS A 42 4.23 6.15 7.72
N LEU A 43 3.74 5.17 6.97
CA LEU A 43 4.55 4.06 6.50
C LEU A 43 5.64 4.53 5.54
N ALA A 44 5.31 5.41 4.60
CA ALA A 44 6.25 5.98 3.64
C ALA A 44 7.37 6.77 4.34
N LEU A 45 7.02 7.61 5.32
CA LEU A 45 8.00 8.35 6.13
C LEU A 45 8.95 7.42 6.89
N LYS A 46 8.40 6.37 7.53
CA LYS A 46 9.22 5.36 8.22
C LYS A 46 10.14 4.60 7.25
N MET A 47 9.67 4.31 6.04
CA MET A 47 10.51 3.65 5.03
C MET A 47 11.63 4.55 4.53
N LEU A 48 11.40 5.87 4.41
CA LEU A 48 12.47 6.82 4.07
C LEU A 48 13.59 6.81 5.10
N GLU A 49 13.26 6.70 6.39
CA GLU A 49 14.24 6.54 7.48
C GLU A 49 15.01 5.21 7.36
N ILE A 50 14.31 4.09 7.14
CA ILE A 50 14.93 2.76 7.04
C ILE A 50 15.87 2.65 5.83
N VAL A 51 15.45 3.20 4.69
CA VAL A 51 16.24 3.17 3.43
C VAL A 51 17.28 4.29 3.39
N ASN A 52 17.30 5.18 4.39
CA ASN A 52 18.20 6.32 4.52
C ASN A 52 18.22 7.21 3.26
N ILE A 53 17.03 7.45 2.71
CA ILE A 53 16.86 8.36 1.58
C ILE A 53 16.81 9.77 2.15
N ARG A 54 17.82 10.58 1.83
CA ARG A 54 17.81 12.02 2.15
C ARG A 54 16.72 12.68 1.31
N THR A 55 15.60 13.02 1.93
CA THR A 55 14.55 13.81 1.29
C THR A 55 15.03 15.25 1.14
N GLN A 56 15.59 15.59 -0.01
CA GLN A 56 15.53 16.97 -0.47
C GLN A 56 14.05 17.27 -0.73
N LEU A 57 13.57 18.45 -0.33
CA LEU A 57 12.19 18.87 -0.55
C LEU A 57 11.97 19.05 -2.06
N ILE A 58 11.66 17.96 -2.76
CA ILE A 58 11.27 17.98 -4.16
C ILE A 58 9.75 18.08 -4.15
N GLN A 59 9.23 19.29 -4.38
CA GLN A 59 7.85 19.43 -4.83
C GLN A 59 7.73 18.70 -6.18
N SER A 60 7.26 17.46 -6.13
CA SER A 60 6.86 16.74 -7.33
C SER A 60 5.40 17.11 -7.61
N GLU A 61 5.19 18.23 -8.30
CA GLU A 61 3.87 18.49 -8.90
C GLU A 61 3.66 17.48 -10.03
N THR A 62 2.89 16.43 -9.73
CA THR A 62 2.45 15.48 -10.74
C THR A 62 1.11 15.98 -11.29
N THR A 63 1.16 16.83 -12.32
CA THR A 63 -0.06 17.21 -13.05
C THR A 63 -0.53 16.00 -13.86
N ASN A 64 -1.53 15.30 -13.33
CA ASN A 64 -2.17 14.19 -14.00
C ASN A 64 -3.35 14.73 -14.81
N PHE A 65 -3.29 14.67 -16.14
CA PHE A 65 -4.41 15.04 -17.00
C PHE A 65 -5.25 13.80 -17.29
N ILE A 66 -6.51 13.84 -16.86
CA ILE A 66 -7.50 12.83 -17.22
C ILE A 66 -8.15 13.27 -18.54
N LEU A 67 -7.89 12.52 -19.62
CA LEU A 67 -8.57 12.70 -20.90
C LEU A 67 -9.84 11.85 -20.90
N HIS A 68 -11.01 12.47 -20.83
CA HIS A 68 -12.27 11.81 -21.19
C HIS A 68 -12.40 11.83 -22.71
N GLY A 69 -12.11 10.68 -23.35
CA GLY A 69 -12.42 10.50 -24.76
C GLY A 69 -13.92 10.27 -24.91
N ASP A 70 -14.63 11.18 -25.57
CA ASP A 70 -15.94 10.89 -26.15
C ASP A 70 -15.75 9.91 -27.30
N TYR A 71 -15.71 8.63 -26.99
CA TYR A 71 -15.75 7.58 -28.00
C TYR A 71 -17.13 7.57 -28.64
N MET A 72 -17.27 8.34 -29.72
CA MET A 72 -18.42 8.26 -30.61
C MET A 72 -18.39 6.89 -31.28
N PHE A 73 -19.28 5.99 -30.86
CA PHE A 73 -19.54 4.76 -31.58
C PHE A 73 -20.19 5.12 -32.92
N ILE A 74 -19.40 5.06 -33.99
CA ILE A 74 -19.93 5.12 -35.36
C ILE A 74 -20.61 3.78 -35.61
N THR A 75 -21.94 3.80 -35.69
CA THR A 75 -22.77 2.64 -36.11
C THR A 75 -22.91 2.64 -37.62
#